data_AF-A0A931BDS7-F1
#
_entry.id   AF-A0A931BDS7-F1
#
_cell.length_a   1.000
_cell.length_b   1.000
_cell.length_c   1.000
_cell.angle_alpha   90.00
_cell.angle_beta   90.00
_cell.angle_gamma   90.00
#
_symmetry.space_group_name_H-M   'P 1'
#
loop_
_entity.id
_entity.type
_entity.pdbx_description
1 polymer ?
#
loop_
_entity_poly.entity_id
_entity_poly.type
_entity_poly.pdbx_seq_one_letter_code
_entity_poly.pdbx_strand_id
1 'polypeptide(L)'
;MKSSAKNLFLTLTLGLLATGAALAQTSGRISYEATQRVDLSKVHIVINGQQVKPGSPDFPADIPETRSFGLNLSFAGPAGKEEREGGGMTMRTVTMNGDGPAAAPQMTNFARPFEEATYLDLANRATTTVLTVKKDDASTTYRADAPVPAPTGWNLTGQTKKIAGYTCRKATVPYKKETYTVWYTTDLPFTYSPVRELTPDKGVVLALESEQEQYRAAKVDLKPVPAAEVQPVATAQKVTPAELKDLREKTLADFRQKMMEGGGMRFNRN
;
A
#
# COMPACT_ATOMS: atom_id res chain seq x y z
N MET A 1 -64.66 -7.23 -63.03
CA MET A 1 -63.54 -7.95 -62.38
C MET A 1 -62.33 -7.03 -62.32
N LYS A 2 -61.57 -7.13 -61.21
CA LYS A 2 -60.31 -6.44 -60.85
C LYS A 2 -60.44 -5.10 -60.09
N SER A 3 -60.68 -5.29 -58.78
CA SER A 3 -60.31 -4.39 -57.69
C SER A 3 -58.78 -4.22 -57.61
N SER A 4 -58.31 -3.00 -57.35
CA SER A 4 -56.91 -2.71 -56.97
C SER A 4 -56.89 -2.18 -55.54
N ALA A 5 -56.41 -3.01 -54.61
CA ALA A 5 -56.08 -2.62 -53.25
C ALA A 5 -54.70 -1.94 -53.23
N LYS A 6 -54.62 -0.74 -52.65
CA LYS A 6 -53.36 -0.04 -52.37
C LYS A 6 -52.84 -0.50 -51.01
N ASN A 7 -51.67 -1.14 -50.99
CA ASN A 7 -50.96 -1.48 -49.76
C ASN A 7 -50.36 -0.22 -49.12
N LEU A 8 -50.81 0.09 -47.92
CA LEU A 8 -50.26 1.12 -47.04
C LEU A 8 -49.16 0.47 -46.17
N PHE A 9 -47.89 0.81 -46.43
CA PHE A 9 -46.78 0.43 -45.56
C PHE A 9 -46.72 1.38 -44.36
N LEU A 10 -46.96 0.84 -43.16
CA LEU A 10 -46.82 1.53 -41.89
C LEU A 10 -45.39 1.27 -41.36
N THR A 11 -44.48 2.22 -41.51
CA THR A 11 -43.15 2.14 -40.88
C THR A 11 -43.24 2.58 -39.42
N LEU A 12 -43.24 1.59 -38.51
CA LEU A 12 -43.11 1.79 -37.07
C LEU A 12 -41.65 2.06 -36.73
N THR A 13 -41.30 3.33 -36.50
CA THR A 13 -39.98 3.71 -35.98
C THR A 13 -39.95 3.46 -34.47
N LEU A 14 -39.32 2.35 -34.08
CA LEU A 14 -39.04 2.04 -32.68
C LEU A 14 -37.92 2.98 -32.19
N GLY A 15 -38.30 4.02 -31.45
CA GLY A 15 -37.35 4.92 -30.80
C GLY A 15 -36.52 4.17 -29.77
N LEU A 16 -35.24 3.92 -30.09
CA LEU A 16 -34.27 3.38 -29.14
C LEU A 16 -33.93 4.47 -28.14
N LEU A 17 -34.53 4.42 -26.94
CA LEU A 17 -34.06 5.18 -25.78
C LEU A 17 -32.68 4.64 -25.39
N ALA A 18 -31.62 5.28 -25.88
CA ALA A 18 -30.28 5.08 -25.36
C ALA A 18 -30.24 5.66 -23.95
N THR A 19 -30.50 4.81 -22.94
CA THR A 19 -30.09 5.10 -21.58
C THR A 19 -28.57 5.17 -21.59
N GLY A 20 -28.02 6.37 -21.49
CA GLY A 20 -26.60 6.55 -21.27
C GLY A 20 -26.25 5.92 -19.93
N ALA A 21 -25.84 4.65 -19.94
CA ALA A 21 -25.02 4.12 -18.88
C ALA A 21 -23.77 5.00 -18.87
N ALA A 22 -23.67 5.90 -17.88
CA ALA A 22 -22.41 6.56 -17.60
C ALA A 22 -21.37 5.43 -17.54
N LEU A 23 -20.43 5.43 -18.49
CA LEU A 23 -19.35 4.44 -18.50
C LEU A 23 -18.74 4.48 -17.10
N ALA A 24 -18.92 3.41 -16.33
CA ALA A 24 -18.35 3.33 -15.00
C ALA A 24 -16.85 3.60 -15.17
N GLN A 25 -16.37 4.68 -14.58
CA GLN A 25 -15.00 5.12 -14.79
C GLN A 25 -14.07 4.02 -14.25
N THR A 26 -13.36 3.35 -15.15
CA THR A 26 -12.57 2.14 -14.85
C THR A 26 -11.13 2.45 -14.48
N SER A 27 -10.77 3.72 -14.35
CA SER A 27 -9.43 4.14 -13.95
C SER A 27 -9.50 5.31 -12.98
N GLY A 28 -8.43 5.49 -12.21
CA GLY A 28 -8.37 6.52 -11.20
C GLY A 28 -7.28 6.27 -10.17
N ARG A 29 -7.28 7.09 -9.14
CA ARG A 29 -6.41 6.98 -7.98
C ARG A 29 -7.21 7.10 -6.68
N ILE A 30 -6.84 6.31 -5.68
CA ILE A 30 -7.32 6.43 -4.31
C ILE A 30 -6.12 6.69 -3.40
N SER A 31 -6.14 7.82 -2.70
CA SER A 31 -5.12 8.18 -1.71
C SER A 31 -5.66 7.89 -0.32
N TYR A 32 -4.91 7.10 0.44
CA TYR A 32 -5.19 6.74 1.82
C TYR A 32 -4.18 7.41 2.75
N GLU A 33 -4.66 7.83 3.90
CA GLU A 33 -3.83 8.07 5.08
C GLU A 33 -3.87 6.82 5.95
N ALA A 34 -2.70 6.35 6.35
CA ALA A 34 -2.55 5.18 7.20
C ALA A 34 -1.79 5.53 8.47
N THR A 35 -2.15 4.90 9.57
CA THR A 35 -1.46 4.95 10.86
C THR A 35 -1.28 3.53 11.35
N GLN A 36 -0.05 3.16 11.72
CA GLN A 36 0.27 1.81 12.21
C GLN A 36 1.05 1.90 13.52
N ARG A 37 0.78 0.99 14.45
CA ARG A 37 1.63 0.78 15.62
C ARG A 37 3.04 0.39 15.18
N VAL A 38 4.01 0.99 15.85
CA VAL A 38 5.42 0.72 15.62
C VAL A 38 5.77 -0.61 16.29
N ASP A 39 6.26 -1.55 15.50
CA ASP A 39 6.94 -2.72 16.03
C ASP A 39 8.33 -2.31 16.54
N LEU A 40 8.41 -2.01 17.84
CA LEU A 40 9.64 -1.54 18.50
C LEU A 40 10.78 -2.56 18.36
N SER A 41 10.48 -3.86 18.21
CA SER A 41 11.51 -4.89 18.00
C SER A 41 12.31 -4.71 16.71
N LYS A 42 11.76 -3.96 15.75
CA LYS A 42 12.38 -3.65 14.45
C LYS A 42 13.07 -2.29 14.43
N VAL A 43 13.01 -1.52 15.51
CA VAL A 43 13.72 -0.25 15.62
C VAL A 43 15.19 -0.54 15.95
N HIS A 44 16.09 0.03 15.16
CA HIS A 44 17.52 -0.07 15.40
C HIS A 44 18.01 1.23 16.05
N ILE A 45 18.43 1.15 17.32
CA ILE A 45 18.94 2.28 18.10
C ILE A 45 20.35 1.97 18.54
N VAL A 46 21.26 2.92 18.36
CA VAL A 46 22.66 2.79 18.78
C VAL A 46 22.98 3.90 19.76
N ILE A 47 23.41 3.53 20.97
CA ILE A 47 23.87 4.44 22.02
C ILE A 47 25.32 4.07 22.32
N ASN A 48 26.23 5.04 22.24
CA ASN A 48 27.68 4.83 22.46
C ASN A 48 28.28 3.69 21.60
N GLY A 49 27.79 3.51 20.36
CA GLY A 49 28.25 2.46 19.47
C GLY A 49 27.67 1.06 19.76
N GLN A 50 26.83 0.90 20.78
CA GLN A 50 26.16 -0.35 21.11
C GLN A 50 24.68 -0.30 20.75
N GLN A 51 24.16 -1.40 20.18
CA GLN A 51 22.75 -1.51 19.86
C GLN A 51 21.92 -1.69 21.14
N VAL A 52 20.90 -0.85 21.30
CA VAL A 52 19.97 -0.90 22.42
C VAL A 52 18.66 -1.54 21.97
N LYS A 53 18.16 -2.48 22.78
CA LYS A 53 16.93 -3.23 22.48
C LYS A 53 15.73 -2.66 23.24
N PRO A 54 14.51 -2.78 22.70
CA PRO A 54 13.28 -2.43 23.43
C PRO A 54 13.21 -3.10 24.81
N GLY A 55 12.82 -2.35 25.82
CA GLY A 55 12.70 -2.82 27.21
C GLY A 55 13.99 -2.80 28.04
N SER A 56 15.13 -2.40 27.45
CA SER A 56 16.33 -2.12 28.24
C SER A 56 16.23 -0.75 28.94
N PRO A 57 16.94 -0.53 30.08
CA PRO A 57 16.91 0.74 30.81
C PRO A 57 17.30 1.95 29.94
N ASP A 58 18.17 1.73 28.96
CA ASP A 58 18.68 2.77 28.06
C ASP A 58 17.81 3.00 26.82
N PHE A 59 16.69 2.28 26.67
CA PHE A 59 15.80 2.43 25.52
C PHE A 59 15.04 3.76 25.61
N PRO A 60 15.07 4.62 24.57
CA PRO A 60 14.43 5.92 24.63
C PRO A 60 12.91 5.82 24.82
N ALA A 61 12.37 6.56 25.78
CA ALA A 61 10.95 6.58 26.11
C ALA A 61 10.09 7.45 25.17
N ASP A 62 10.73 8.29 24.35
CA ASP A 62 10.10 9.26 23.43
C ASP A 62 9.89 8.72 22.01
N ILE A 63 10.06 7.41 21.79
CA ILE A 63 9.80 6.80 20.48
C ILE A 63 8.28 6.77 20.27
N PRO A 64 7.77 7.31 19.15
CA PRO A 64 6.34 7.32 18.91
C PRO A 64 5.82 5.88 18.79
N GLU A 65 4.72 5.61 19.48
CA GLU A 65 4.05 4.29 19.45
C GLU A 65 3.41 3.99 18.11
N THR A 66 3.15 5.01 17.29
CA THR A 66 2.54 4.90 15.96
C THR A 66 3.33 5.67 14.91
N ARG A 67 3.19 5.25 13.64
CA ARG A 67 3.72 5.94 12.48
C ARG A 67 2.66 6.08 11.41
N SER A 68 2.56 7.28 10.84
CA SER A 68 1.65 7.56 9.73
C SER A 68 2.37 7.61 8.40
N PHE A 69 1.65 7.28 7.33
CA PHE A 69 2.15 7.31 5.95
C PHE A 69 0.99 7.40 4.96
N GLY A 70 1.27 7.92 3.77
CA GLY A 70 0.35 7.86 2.64
C GLY A 70 0.42 6.50 1.94
N LEU A 71 -0.72 5.99 1.46
CA LEU A 71 -0.78 4.87 0.52
C LEU A 71 -1.62 5.28 -0.68
N ASN A 72 -1.04 5.21 -1.87
CA ASN A 72 -1.74 5.53 -3.11
C ASN A 72 -1.99 4.26 -3.90
N LEU A 73 -3.26 4.01 -4.24
CA LEU A 73 -3.67 3.05 -5.25
C LEU A 73 -3.92 3.81 -6.55
N SER A 74 -3.22 3.46 -7.63
CA SER A 74 -3.60 3.80 -9.00
C SER A 74 -4.24 2.58 -9.67
N PHE A 75 -5.31 2.75 -10.44
CA PHE A 75 -5.97 1.63 -11.13
C PHE A 75 -6.39 2.00 -12.55
N ALA A 76 -6.39 1.00 -13.43
CA ALA A 76 -6.93 1.07 -14.79
C ALA A 76 -7.43 -0.31 -15.24
N GLY A 77 -8.74 -0.44 -15.45
CA GLY A 77 -9.40 -1.72 -15.68
C GLY A 77 -9.17 -2.68 -14.52
N PRO A 78 -8.75 -3.94 -14.76
CA PRO A 78 -8.47 -4.91 -13.71
C PRO A 78 -7.09 -4.72 -13.06
N ALA A 79 -6.28 -3.78 -13.53
CA ALA A 79 -4.93 -3.58 -13.04
C ALA A 79 -4.87 -2.48 -11.99
N GLY A 80 -4.09 -2.71 -10.93
CA GLY A 80 -3.79 -1.74 -9.90
C GLY A 80 -2.29 -1.66 -9.58
N LYS A 81 -1.85 -0.52 -9.06
CA LYS A 81 -0.51 -0.31 -8.49
C LYS A 81 -0.64 0.43 -7.18
N GLU A 82 -0.03 -0.12 -6.15
CA GLU A 82 0.11 0.50 -4.84
C GLU A 82 1.50 1.06 -4.64
N GLU A 83 1.54 2.28 -4.11
CA GLU A 83 2.74 2.98 -3.71
C GLU A 83 2.56 3.54 -2.31
N ARG A 84 3.44 3.13 -1.40
CA ARG A 84 3.51 3.68 -0.04
C ARG A 84 4.42 4.89 -0.06
N GLU A 85 3.89 6.03 0.39
CA GLU A 85 4.66 7.23 0.64
C GLU A 85 5.53 7.04 1.90
N GLY A 86 6.75 7.58 1.86
CA GLY A 86 7.72 7.41 2.92
C GLY A 86 8.28 5.99 3.03
N GLY A 87 8.64 5.58 4.25
CA GLY A 87 9.30 4.30 4.50
C GLY A 87 10.80 4.29 4.20
N GLY A 88 11.42 5.47 4.14
CA GLY A 88 12.86 5.61 4.32
C GLY A 88 13.31 5.09 5.69
N MET A 89 14.60 4.84 5.85
CA MET A 89 15.16 4.40 7.12
C MET A 89 15.54 5.60 7.96
N THR A 90 15.09 5.64 9.21
CA THR A 90 15.50 6.66 10.18
C THR A 90 16.47 6.05 11.16
N MET A 91 17.66 6.63 11.26
CA MET A 91 18.65 6.28 12.26
C MET A 91 18.66 7.34 13.35
N ARG A 92 18.52 6.91 14.61
CA ARG A 92 18.67 7.76 15.78
C ARG A 92 20.01 7.47 16.44
N THR A 93 20.86 8.48 16.51
CA THR A 93 22.16 8.41 17.17
C THR A 93 22.17 9.31 18.39
N VAL A 94 22.58 8.76 19.54
CA VAL A 94 22.77 9.52 20.79
C VAL A 94 24.23 9.39 21.21
N THR A 95 24.90 10.53 21.34
CA THR A 95 26.30 10.62 21.78
C THR A 95 26.32 11.17 23.21
N MET A 96 26.85 10.39 24.16
CA MET A 96 27.10 10.88 25.51
C MET A 96 28.50 11.53 25.57
N ASN A 97 28.59 12.80 25.98
CA ASN A 97 29.88 13.46 26.19
C ASN A 97 30.28 13.34 27.67
N GLY A 98 31.09 12.32 28.01
CA GLY A 98 31.66 12.15 29.36
C GLY A 98 30.63 12.17 30.50
N ASP A 99 31.02 12.69 31.67
CA ASP A 99 30.14 12.86 32.85
C ASP A 99 29.08 13.98 32.67
N GLY A 100 28.90 14.51 31.46
CA GLY A 100 27.90 15.52 31.12
C GLY A 100 26.57 14.91 30.64
N PRO A 101 25.48 15.69 30.59
CA PRO A 101 24.21 15.23 30.06
C PRO A 101 24.34 14.81 28.59
N ALA A 102 23.55 13.80 28.20
CA ALA A 102 23.47 13.30 26.82
C ALA A 102 23.28 14.45 25.83
N ALA A 103 24.03 14.45 24.72
CA ALA A 103 23.75 15.36 23.62
C ALA A 103 22.34 15.06 23.06
N ALA A 104 21.68 16.09 22.53
CA ALA A 104 20.38 15.91 21.90
C ALA A 104 20.45 14.84 20.80
N PRO A 105 19.48 13.92 20.71
CA PRO A 105 19.47 12.84 19.73
C PRO A 105 19.51 13.41 18.31
N GLN A 106 20.45 12.91 17.49
CA GLN A 106 20.51 13.24 16.07
C GLN A 106 19.69 12.23 15.27
N MET A 107 18.78 12.74 14.45
CA MET A 107 17.93 11.95 13.57
C MET A 107 18.42 12.11 12.13
N THR A 108 18.87 11.00 11.52
CA THR A 108 19.29 10.98 10.12
C THR A 108 18.34 10.10 9.32
N ASN A 109 17.75 10.66 8.26
CA ASN A 109 16.84 9.95 7.37
C ASN A 109 17.58 9.52 6.09
N PHE A 110 17.44 8.26 5.74
CA PHE A 110 18.01 7.65 4.55
C PHE A 110 16.91 7.15 3.62
N ALA A 111 17.09 7.34 2.32
CA ALA A 111 16.27 6.65 1.33
C ALA A 111 16.48 5.12 1.44
N ARG A 112 15.49 4.35 0.97
CA ARG A 112 15.67 2.90 0.84
C ARG A 112 16.72 2.59 -0.23
N PRO A 113 17.53 1.53 -0.06
CA PRO A 113 18.48 1.07 -1.08
C PRO A 113 17.81 0.34 -2.27
N PHE A 114 16.48 0.40 -2.34
CA PHE A 114 15.67 -0.18 -3.40
C PHE A 114 14.37 0.60 -3.56
N GLU A 115 13.80 0.49 -4.75
CA GLU A 115 12.42 0.88 -5.03
C GLU A 115 11.53 -0.36 -4.94
N GLU A 116 10.32 -0.20 -4.39
CA GLU A 116 9.36 -1.29 -4.26
C GLU A 116 7.96 -0.79 -4.61
N ALA A 117 7.27 -1.54 -5.44
CA ALA A 117 5.87 -1.31 -5.79
C ALA A 117 5.11 -2.64 -5.79
N THR A 118 3.82 -2.59 -5.44
CA THR A 118 2.93 -3.75 -5.52
C THR A 118 1.91 -3.53 -6.61
N TYR A 119 1.89 -4.41 -7.59
CA TYR A 119 0.88 -4.44 -8.64
C TYR A 119 -0.22 -5.43 -8.25
N LEU A 120 -1.43 -5.18 -8.72
CA LEU A 120 -2.63 -5.92 -8.39
C LEU A 120 -3.32 -6.39 -9.67
N ASP A 121 -3.67 -7.67 -9.69
CA ASP A 121 -4.70 -8.20 -10.58
C ASP A 121 -6.01 -8.26 -9.78
N LEU A 122 -6.81 -7.21 -9.92
CA LEU A 122 -8.06 -7.01 -9.20
C LEU A 122 -9.16 -7.99 -9.65
N ALA A 123 -9.04 -8.56 -10.85
CA ALA A 123 -9.97 -9.55 -11.36
C ALA A 123 -9.67 -10.95 -10.82
N ASN A 124 -8.38 -11.33 -10.79
CA ASN A 124 -7.94 -12.67 -10.40
C ASN A 124 -7.46 -12.77 -8.95
N ARG A 125 -7.59 -11.69 -8.16
CA ARG A 125 -7.13 -11.64 -6.75
C ARG A 125 -5.67 -12.10 -6.64
N ALA A 126 -4.78 -11.43 -7.35
CA ALA A 126 -3.35 -11.70 -7.27
C ALA A 126 -2.58 -10.40 -7.10
N THR A 127 -1.37 -10.52 -6.56
CA THR A 127 -0.41 -9.42 -6.43
C THR A 127 0.91 -9.79 -7.09
N THR A 128 1.59 -8.79 -7.61
CA THR A 128 2.98 -8.89 -8.07
C THR A 128 3.77 -7.82 -7.33
N THR A 129 4.66 -8.25 -6.43
CA THR A 129 5.59 -7.32 -5.77
C THR A 129 6.83 -7.18 -6.64
N VAL A 130 7.19 -5.95 -7.00
CA VAL A 130 8.37 -5.62 -7.80
C VAL A 130 9.38 -4.90 -6.91
N LEU A 131 10.61 -5.42 -6.88
CA LEU A 131 11.73 -4.87 -6.12
C LEU A 131 12.86 -4.51 -7.08
N THR A 132 13.22 -3.23 -7.14
CA THR A 132 14.35 -2.74 -7.95
C THR A 132 15.50 -2.38 -7.03
N VAL A 133 16.55 -3.20 -7.03
CA VAL A 133 17.77 -2.96 -6.25
C VAL A 133 18.78 -2.22 -7.11
N LYS A 134 19.27 -1.09 -6.61
CA LYS A 134 20.37 -0.34 -7.23
C LYS A 134 21.68 -0.76 -6.56
N LYS A 135 22.64 -1.22 -7.34
CA LYS A 135 23.98 -1.54 -6.89
C LYS A 135 24.98 -0.89 -7.83
N ASP A 136 25.72 0.08 -7.29
CA ASP A 136 26.64 0.91 -8.06
C ASP A 136 25.88 1.59 -9.22
N ASP A 137 26.34 1.43 -10.47
CA ASP A 137 25.67 2.00 -11.66
C ASP A 137 24.64 1.06 -12.32
N ALA A 138 24.39 -0.11 -11.74
CA ALA A 138 23.45 -1.11 -12.27
C ALA A 138 22.18 -1.23 -11.43
N SER A 139 21.05 -1.43 -12.10
CA SER A 139 19.77 -1.76 -11.44
C SER A 139 19.29 -3.15 -11.86
N THR A 140 18.96 -3.99 -10.89
CA THR A 140 18.31 -5.28 -11.14
C THR A 140 16.90 -5.24 -10.58
N THR A 141 15.94 -5.65 -11.40
CA THR A 141 14.52 -5.68 -11.02
C THR A 141 14.05 -7.11 -10.87
N TYR A 142 13.46 -7.41 -9.72
CA TYR A 142 12.90 -8.70 -9.37
C TYR A 142 11.40 -8.59 -9.18
N ARG A 143 10.67 -9.67 -9.44
CA ARG A 143 9.24 -9.75 -9.12
C ARG A 143 8.87 -11.07 -8.48
N ALA A 144 7.94 -11.03 -7.55
CA ALA A 144 7.28 -12.23 -7.03
C ALA A 144 5.76 -12.06 -7.11
N ASP A 145 5.10 -13.11 -7.58
CA ASP A 145 3.65 -13.18 -7.65
C ASP A 145 3.12 -13.94 -6.44
N ALA A 146 1.99 -13.49 -5.88
CA ALA A 146 1.31 -14.17 -4.79
C ALA A 146 -0.22 -14.01 -4.95
N PRO A 147 -1.00 -15.09 -4.72
CA PRO A 147 -2.46 -14.98 -4.67
C PRO A 147 -2.89 -14.18 -3.44
N VAL A 148 -4.01 -13.47 -3.56
CA VAL A 148 -4.72 -12.85 -2.44
C VAL A 148 -5.76 -13.85 -1.94
N PRO A 149 -5.71 -14.27 -0.67
CA PRO A 149 -6.68 -15.22 -0.14
C PRO A 149 -8.09 -14.63 -0.17
N ALA A 150 -9.09 -15.51 -0.31
CA ALA A 150 -10.49 -15.13 -0.22
C ALA A 150 -10.80 -14.61 1.20
N PRO A 151 -11.71 -13.62 1.34
CA PRO A 151 -12.12 -13.13 2.64
C PRO A 151 -12.82 -14.24 3.42
N THR A 152 -12.59 -14.30 4.73
CA THR A 152 -13.33 -15.19 5.64
C THR A 152 -13.76 -14.40 6.87
N GLY A 153 -14.86 -14.81 7.50
CA GLY A 153 -15.32 -14.22 8.76
C GLY A 153 -15.92 -12.81 8.67
N TRP A 154 -16.28 -12.32 7.49
CA TRP A 154 -16.94 -11.03 7.34
C TRP A 154 -18.36 -11.05 7.92
N ASN A 155 -18.62 -10.17 8.88
CA ASN A 155 -19.94 -9.94 9.43
C ASN A 155 -20.44 -8.55 8.99
N LEU A 156 -21.44 -8.54 8.11
CA LEU A 156 -22.05 -7.32 7.61
C LEU A 156 -22.98 -6.71 8.64
N THR A 157 -22.90 -5.40 8.83
CA THR A 157 -23.81 -4.66 9.69
C THR A 157 -24.69 -3.72 8.87
N GLY A 158 -25.77 -3.22 9.47
CA GLY A 158 -26.64 -2.21 8.84
C GLY A 158 -26.07 -0.78 8.87
N GLN A 159 -24.91 -0.55 9.49
CA GLN A 159 -24.37 0.80 9.65
C GLN A 159 -23.78 1.32 8.35
N THR A 160 -24.00 2.60 8.08
CA THR A 160 -23.46 3.31 6.92
C THR A 160 -22.78 4.61 7.34
N LYS A 161 -21.75 5.02 6.58
CA LYS A 161 -21.11 6.33 6.73
C LYS A 161 -20.58 6.82 5.38
N LYS A 162 -20.41 8.13 5.21
CA LYS A 162 -19.78 8.69 4.00
C LYS A 162 -18.26 8.83 4.18
N ILE A 163 -17.49 8.36 3.19
CA ILE A 163 -16.02 8.49 3.16
C ILE A 163 -15.61 8.89 1.74
N ALA A 164 -14.80 9.95 1.61
CA ALA A 164 -14.35 10.47 0.32
C ALA A 164 -15.47 10.66 -0.72
N GLY A 165 -16.69 11.00 -0.27
CA GLY A 165 -17.88 11.19 -1.12
C GLY A 165 -18.75 9.94 -1.35
N TYR A 166 -18.29 8.75 -0.98
CA TYR A 166 -18.99 7.48 -1.21
C TYR A 166 -19.75 7.00 0.01
N THR A 167 -20.88 6.32 -0.22
CA THR A 167 -21.61 5.65 0.86
C THR A 167 -20.95 4.31 1.15
N CYS A 168 -20.45 4.15 2.37
CA CYS A 168 -19.80 2.93 2.83
C CYS A 168 -20.70 2.18 3.80
N ARG A 169 -20.64 0.85 3.74
CA ARG A 169 -21.26 -0.07 4.70
C ARG A 169 -20.21 -0.62 5.64
N LYS A 170 -20.57 -0.81 6.90
CA LYS A 170 -19.68 -1.40 7.91
C LYS A 170 -19.75 -2.91 7.91
N ALA A 171 -18.58 -3.54 8.02
CA ALA A 171 -18.41 -4.93 8.38
C ALA A 171 -17.42 -5.07 9.55
N THR A 172 -17.49 -6.18 10.26
CA THR A 172 -16.44 -6.62 11.19
C THR A 172 -15.80 -7.91 10.70
N VAL A 173 -14.49 -8.05 10.88
CA VAL A 173 -13.72 -9.20 10.37
C VAL A 173 -12.68 -9.62 11.41
N PRO A 174 -12.67 -10.88 11.88
CA PRO A 174 -11.62 -11.38 12.73
C PRO A 174 -10.34 -11.63 11.91
N TYR A 175 -9.24 -10.97 12.27
CA TYR A 175 -7.95 -11.09 11.58
C TYR A 175 -6.80 -10.85 12.56
N LYS A 176 -5.73 -11.66 12.49
CA LYS A 176 -4.54 -11.58 13.37
C LYS A 176 -4.86 -11.49 14.87
N LYS A 177 -5.84 -12.27 15.35
CA LYS A 177 -6.33 -12.30 16.76
C LYS A 177 -7.04 -11.01 17.22
N GLU A 178 -7.34 -10.10 16.31
CA GLU A 178 -8.11 -8.89 16.56
C GLU A 178 -9.39 -8.88 15.72
N THR A 179 -10.31 -7.97 16.04
CA THR A 179 -11.48 -7.71 15.20
C THR A 179 -11.29 -6.37 14.49
N TYR A 180 -11.21 -6.43 13.17
CA TYR A 180 -11.12 -5.25 12.32
C TYR A 180 -12.52 -4.72 12.04
N THR A 181 -12.67 -3.39 12.10
CA THR A 181 -13.83 -2.70 11.54
C THR A 181 -13.48 -2.24 10.13
N VAL A 182 -14.29 -2.62 9.15
CA VAL A 182 -14.06 -2.28 7.74
C VAL A 182 -15.25 -1.49 7.20
N TRP A 183 -14.97 -0.44 6.44
CA TRP A 183 -15.96 0.38 5.76
C TRP A 183 -15.69 0.34 4.26
N TYR A 184 -16.61 -0.26 3.50
CA TYR A 184 -16.44 -0.50 2.07
C TYR A 184 -17.64 0.01 1.26
N THR A 185 -17.40 0.37 0.01
CA THR A 185 -18.43 0.80 -0.95
C THR A 185 -18.48 -0.14 -2.15
N THR A 186 -19.67 -0.29 -2.73
CA THR A 186 -19.88 -1.02 -4.00
C THR A 186 -20.08 -0.09 -5.18
N ASP A 187 -19.95 1.22 -4.98
CA ASP A 187 -20.14 2.25 -6.00
C ASP A 187 -18.97 2.31 -6.99
N LEU A 188 -17.80 1.76 -6.60
CA LEU A 188 -16.64 1.59 -7.45
C LEU A 188 -16.66 0.20 -8.11
N PRO A 189 -16.40 0.09 -9.43
CA PRO A 189 -16.64 -1.14 -10.21
C PRO A 189 -15.51 -2.17 -10.10
N PHE A 190 -14.83 -2.24 -8.95
CA PHE A 190 -13.75 -3.20 -8.69
C PHE A 190 -13.71 -3.58 -7.22
N THR A 191 -12.88 -4.58 -6.89
CA THR A 191 -12.73 -5.10 -5.54
C THR A 191 -11.33 -4.84 -5.03
N TYR A 192 -11.20 -4.21 -3.85
CA TYR A 192 -9.90 -3.80 -3.32
C TYR A 192 -9.93 -3.57 -1.80
N SER A 193 -8.80 -3.79 -1.15
CA SER A 193 -8.51 -3.32 0.20
C SER A 193 -7.03 -2.99 0.41
N PRO A 194 -6.69 -1.92 1.18
CA PRO A 194 -5.32 -1.64 1.61
C PRO A 194 -4.66 -2.78 2.39
N VAL A 195 -5.45 -3.69 2.97
CA VAL A 195 -5.00 -4.91 3.63
C VAL A 195 -5.59 -6.09 2.87
N ARG A 196 -4.73 -6.88 2.23
CA ARG A 196 -5.08 -7.94 1.26
C ARG A 196 -6.07 -8.96 1.82
N GLU A 197 -5.87 -9.41 3.04
CA GLU A 197 -6.72 -10.39 3.74
C GLU A 197 -8.09 -9.82 4.14
N LEU A 198 -8.23 -8.49 4.10
CA LEU A 198 -9.47 -7.76 4.35
C LEU A 198 -10.06 -7.24 3.03
N THR A 199 -9.90 -7.98 1.94
CA THR A 199 -10.52 -7.66 0.64
C THR A 199 -11.91 -8.30 0.56
N PRO A 200 -13.02 -7.54 0.51
CA PRO A 200 -14.37 -8.09 0.47
C PRO A 200 -14.61 -8.90 -0.81
N ASP A 201 -15.72 -9.64 -0.89
CA ASP A 201 -16.10 -10.33 -2.14
C ASP A 201 -16.37 -9.35 -3.28
N LYS A 202 -17.05 -8.25 -2.95
CA LYS A 202 -17.37 -7.15 -3.86
C LYS A 202 -17.21 -5.79 -3.18
N GLY A 203 -16.49 -4.91 -3.84
CA GLY A 203 -16.38 -3.50 -3.46
C GLY A 203 -15.00 -3.09 -2.93
N VAL A 204 -14.87 -1.80 -2.65
CA VAL A 204 -13.62 -1.14 -2.30
C VAL A 204 -13.65 -0.68 -0.85
N VAL A 205 -12.67 -1.10 -0.07
CA VAL A 205 -12.48 -0.63 1.31
C VAL A 205 -11.96 0.80 1.29
N LEU A 206 -12.72 1.73 1.86
CA LEU A 206 -12.34 3.13 2.01
C LEU A 206 -11.91 3.49 3.44
N ALA A 207 -12.21 2.65 4.42
CA ALA A 207 -11.52 2.69 5.71
C ALA A 207 -11.45 1.31 6.36
N LEU A 208 -10.38 1.06 7.10
CA LEU A 208 -10.25 -0.10 7.99
C LEU A 208 -9.56 0.33 9.27
N GLU A 209 -9.98 -0.23 10.40
CA GLU A 209 -9.55 0.20 11.72
C GLU A 209 -9.42 -1.04 12.64
N SER A 210 -8.28 -1.15 13.31
CA SER A 210 -7.99 -2.07 14.42
C SER A 210 -7.17 -1.33 15.49
N GLU A 211 -6.72 -2.05 16.51
CA GLU A 211 -5.79 -1.48 17.49
C GLU A 211 -4.37 -1.32 16.92
N GLN A 212 -4.00 -2.12 15.91
CA GLN A 212 -2.67 -2.08 15.30
C GLN A 212 -2.58 -1.09 14.15
N GLU A 213 -3.65 -0.94 13.38
CA GLU A 213 -3.59 -0.15 12.15
C GLU A 213 -4.91 0.48 11.76
N GLN A 214 -4.80 1.63 11.12
CA GLN A 214 -5.91 2.38 10.57
C GLN A 214 -5.54 2.83 9.16
N TYR A 215 -6.49 2.70 8.24
CA TYR A 215 -6.41 3.28 6.90
C TYR A 215 -7.69 4.04 6.64
N ARG A 216 -7.59 5.22 6.03
CA ARG A 216 -8.75 6.01 5.61
C ARG A 216 -8.46 6.66 4.27
N ALA A 217 -9.32 6.42 3.29
CA ALA A 217 -9.29 7.11 2.01
C ALA A 217 -9.52 8.60 2.24
N ALA A 218 -8.51 9.40 1.93
CA ALA A 218 -8.56 10.86 1.95
C ALA A 218 -9.18 11.39 0.65
N LYS A 219 -8.88 10.75 -0.49
CA LYS A 219 -9.32 11.20 -1.81
C LYS A 219 -9.53 10.03 -2.76
N VAL A 220 -10.55 10.14 -3.61
CA VAL A 220 -10.77 9.32 -4.80
C VAL A 220 -10.82 10.27 -6.00
N ASP A 221 -9.92 10.10 -6.96
CA ASP A 221 -9.85 10.90 -8.19
C ASP A 221 -9.94 9.95 -9.38
N LEU A 222 -11.05 10.00 -10.12
CA LEU A 222 -11.29 9.06 -11.22
C LEU A 222 -10.63 9.48 -12.54
N LYS A 223 -9.76 10.51 -12.55
CA LYS A 223 -9.02 10.89 -13.76
C LYS A 223 -8.30 9.68 -14.39
N PRO A 224 -8.27 9.61 -15.73
CA PRO A 224 -7.62 8.51 -16.44
C PRO A 224 -6.18 8.27 -15.97
N VAL A 225 -5.85 7.00 -15.77
CA VAL A 225 -4.50 6.52 -15.49
C VAL A 225 -4.04 5.64 -16.66
N PRO A 226 -2.88 5.92 -17.27
CA PRO A 226 -2.34 5.06 -18.32
C PRO A 226 -2.16 3.61 -17.84
N ALA A 227 -2.57 2.64 -18.65
CA ALA A 227 -2.45 1.22 -18.31
C ALA A 227 -0.99 0.81 -17.99
N ALA A 228 -0.01 1.41 -18.66
CA ALA A 228 1.41 1.15 -18.42
C ALA A 228 1.88 1.59 -17.02
N GLU A 229 1.22 2.56 -16.37
CA GLU A 229 1.57 2.98 -15.01
C GLU A 229 1.16 1.97 -13.94
N VAL A 230 0.21 1.08 -14.25
CA VAL A 230 -0.38 0.13 -13.31
C VAL A 230 -0.07 -1.33 -13.65
N GLN A 231 0.93 -1.56 -14.49
CA GLN A 231 1.37 -2.90 -14.91
C GLN A 231 2.82 -3.14 -14.48
N PRO A 232 3.16 -4.35 -13.98
CA PRO A 232 4.53 -4.67 -13.61
C PRO A 232 5.43 -4.66 -14.85
N VAL A 233 6.69 -4.29 -14.66
CA VAL A 233 7.66 -4.27 -15.76
C VAL A 233 7.93 -5.69 -16.26
N ALA A 234 7.80 -5.90 -17.58
CA ALA A 234 7.89 -7.23 -18.20
C ALA A 234 9.28 -7.87 -18.08
N THR A 235 10.33 -7.06 -17.96
CA THR A 235 11.73 -7.48 -17.87
C THR A 235 12.15 -7.88 -16.46
N ALA A 236 11.27 -7.78 -15.45
CA ALA A 236 11.59 -8.16 -14.08
C ALA A 236 11.86 -9.68 -13.96
N GLN A 237 12.97 -10.03 -13.31
CA GLN A 237 13.32 -11.41 -13.01
C GLN A 237 12.31 -12.01 -12.03
N LYS A 238 11.60 -13.06 -12.45
CA LYS A 238 10.65 -13.75 -11.58
C LYS A 238 11.39 -14.58 -10.53
N VAL A 239 11.03 -14.40 -9.28
CA VAL A 239 11.51 -15.14 -8.11
C VAL A 239 10.32 -15.52 -7.23
N THR A 240 10.54 -16.39 -6.25
CA THR A 240 9.54 -16.74 -5.24
C THR A 240 9.36 -15.60 -4.23
N PRO A 241 8.21 -15.52 -3.51
CA PRO A 241 8.02 -14.55 -2.44
C PRO A 241 9.07 -14.63 -1.33
N ALA A 242 9.55 -15.85 -1.02
CA ALA A 242 10.62 -16.06 -0.03
C ALA A 242 11.96 -15.49 -0.51
N GLU A 243 12.37 -15.78 -1.75
CA GLU A 243 13.59 -15.23 -2.33
C GLU A 243 13.54 -13.70 -2.43
N LEU A 244 12.38 -13.12 -2.79
CA LEU A 244 12.20 -11.67 -2.82
C LEU A 244 12.36 -11.05 -1.42
N LYS A 245 11.84 -11.74 -0.40
CA LYS A 245 12.01 -11.33 1.01
C LYS A 245 13.48 -11.37 1.41
N ASP A 246 14.18 -12.45 1.14
CA ASP A 246 15.59 -12.62 1.48
C ASP A 246 16.46 -11.59 0.75
N LEU A 247 16.17 -11.31 -0.52
CA LEU A 247 16.84 -10.26 -1.29
C LEU A 247 16.64 -8.88 -0.66
N ARG A 248 15.40 -8.55 -0.25
CA ARG A 248 15.10 -7.29 0.44
C ARG A 248 15.89 -7.17 1.75
N GLU A 249 15.85 -8.21 2.58
CA GLU A 249 16.52 -8.23 3.88
C GLU A 249 18.04 -8.12 3.74
N LYS A 250 18.63 -8.87 2.79
CA LYS A 250 20.05 -8.78 2.44
C LYS A 250 20.42 -7.38 1.96
N THR A 251 19.64 -6.79 1.05
CA THR A 251 19.91 -5.43 0.54
C THR A 251 19.90 -4.39 1.68
N LEU A 252 18.96 -4.51 2.63
CA LEU A 252 18.94 -3.65 3.82
C LEU A 252 20.14 -3.90 4.73
N ALA A 253 20.55 -5.15 4.92
CA ALA A 253 21.70 -5.50 5.75
C ALA A 253 23.00 -4.96 5.17
N ASP A 254 23.25 -5.19 3.88
CA ASP A 254 24.43 -4.69 3.16
C ASP A 254 24.48 -3.15 3.19
N PHE A 255 23.34 -2.49 3.00
CA PHE A 255 23.24 -1.03 3.12
C PHE A 255 23.59 -0.56 4.54
N ARG A 256 23.03 -1.19 5.57
CA ARG A 256 23.35 -0.84 6.98
C ARG A 256 24.84 -1.03 7.27
N GLN A 257 25.44 -2.14 6.83
CA GLN A 257 26.86 -2.38 7.05
C GLN A 257 27.72 -1.30 6.39
N LYS A 258 27.45 -0.96 5.12
CA LYS A 258 28.14 0.13 4.42
C LYS A 258 27.99 1.48 5.11
N MET A 259 26.82 1.76 5.68
CA MET A 259 26.58 2.99 6.44
C MET A 259 27.38 3.03 7.75
N MET A 260 27.55 1.89 8.43
CA MET A 260 28.37 1.80 9.64
C MET A 260 29.87 1.88 9.34
N GLU A 261 30.32 1.26 8.24
CA GLU A 261 31.73 1.27 7.80
C GLU A 261 32.14 2.62 7.20
N GLY A 262 31.31 3.21 6.34
CA GLY A 262 31.54 4.53 5.72
C GLY A 262 31.24 5.71 6.65
N GLY A 263 30.48 5.48 7.72
CA GLY A 263 30.19 6.43 8.80
C GLY A 263 31.14 6.34 10.00
N GLY A 264 32.20 5.53 9.89
CA GLY A 264 33.28 5.49 10.86
C GLY A 264 33.94 6.85 11.01
N MET A 265 33.55 7.60 12.03
CA MET A 265 34.45 8.35 12.90
C MET A 265 35.71 8.88 12.21
N ARG A 266 35.57 9.98 11.46
CA ARG A 266 36.63 11.00 11.41
C ARG A 266 36.71 11.68 12.78
N PHE A 267 37.05 10.93 13.83
CA PHE A 267 37.64 11.54 15.01
C PHE A 267 39.02 11.98 14.58
N ASN A 268 39.13 13.28 14.38
CA ASN A 268 40.35 14.00 14.14
C ASN A 268 41.39 13.52 15.15
N ARG A 269 42.33 12.69 14.70
CA ARG A 269 43.59 12.43 15.42
C ARG A 269 44.40 13.72 15.25
N ASN A 270 44.26 14.62 16.22
CA ASN A 270 45.26 15.64 16.52
C ASN A 270 45.54 15.53 18.01
#